data_AF-C3YPN3-F1
#
_entry.id   AF-C3YPN3-F1
#
_cell.length_a   1.000
_cell.length_b   1.000
_cell.length_c   1.000
_cell.angle_alpha   90.00
_cell.angle_beta   90.00
_cell.angle_gamma   90.00
#
_symmetry.space_group_name_H-M   'P 1'
#
loop_
_entity.id
_entity.type
_entity.pdbx_description
1 polymer ?
#
loop_
_entity_poly.entity_id
_entity_poly.type
_entity_poly.pdbx_seq_one_letter_code
_entity_poly.pdbx_strand_id
1 'polypeptide(L)'
;MAAAPVKGGLVNIAFLLDLNTGQRHELGTGRDVTIGSSTDADIAIKGESEAGDFCVVQACEGAFLLSAAQQGSLVCSINDVELREPTPLSQGCLVRVGRHGLFRFERKREERRPTSTVSSPLSPDWCVVVQPSLDSDLLEHLTTPAQVANLASSILSRQLLTLPDLQPTPQLVDTLFKALQEVSEVDQQVLVDFVREFYQETGQESSDGRGEAKGGETPAGRVPGHTCIIQLLVQLLRFSLDPIQHNILWLRLLAGLSTFTANLQPLVECKASPAVQGAMAAHHCSAELQLYSCQVLGQLATYRPLPGEKAPVRQSVVELVVRAMDEHKGEERVVQAGCRVLAALVQTMSSTINFVVLADGSLSRTEAFVETGLAVLDFVQQVAMVTVTDVMTLYPHNTSVQQDGTCITTYFTPVT
;
A
#
# COMPACT_ATOMS: atom_id res chain seq x y z
N MET A 1 45.09 -19.53 -46.87
CA MET A 1 44.75 -19.10 -45.49
C MET A 1 43.44 -18.34 -45.56
N ALA A 2 42.32 -19.00 -45.27
CA ALA A 2 41.01 -18.37 -45.19
C ALA A 2 40.71 -18.08 -43.72
N ALA A 3 40.43 -16.82 -43.40
CA ALA A 3 40.07 -16.39 -42.05
C ALA A 3 38.71 -16.99 -41.65
N ALA A 4 38.67 -17.67 -40.51
CA ALA A 4 37.44 -18.20 -39.95
C ALA A 4 36.49 -17.05 -39.53
N PRO A 5 35.17 -17.15 -39.78
CA PRO A 5 34.23 -16.12 -39.38
C PRO A 5 34.13 -16.06 -37.86
N VAL A 6 34.43 -14.88 -37.28
CA VAL A 6 34.17 -14.58 -35.88
C VAL A 6 32.66 -14.62 -35.69
N LYS A 7 32.16 -15.67 -35.02
CA LYS A 7 30.75 -15.74 -34.62
C LYS A 7 30.49 -14.58 -33.64
N GLY A 8 29.69 -13.61 -34.04
CA GLY A 8 29.18 -12.58 -33.14
C GLY A 8 28.30 -13.22 -32.08
N GLY A 9 28.90 -13.53 -30.93
CA GLY A 9 28.16 -14.00 -29.76
C GLY A 9 27.22 -12.91 -29.27
N LEU A 10 25.98 -13.29 -28.97
CA LEU A 10 25.00 -12.41 -28.33
C LEU A 10 25.59 -11.87 -27.02
N VAL A 11 25.71 -10.54 -26.92
CA VAL A 11 26.20 -9.89 -25.71
C VAL A 11 25.02 -9.83 -24.73
N ASN A 12 25.03 -10.71 -23.73
CA ASN A 12 24.07 -10.66 -22.62
C ASN A 12 24.37 -9.43 -21.76
N ILE A 13 23.57 -8.37 -21.89
CA ILE A 13 23.70 -7.16 -21.07
C ILE A 13 22.88 -7.35 -19.78
N ALA A 14 23.54 -7.27 -18.63
CA ALA A 14 22.89 -7.22 -17.33
C ALA A 14 23.33 -5.95 -16.58
N PHE A 15 22.70 -5.63 -15.45
CA PHE A 15 23.11 -4.53 -14.59
C PHE A 15 22.80 -4.83 -13.11
N LEU A 16 23.55 -4.19 -12.22
CA LEU A 16 23.24 -4.07 -10.79
C LEU A 16 22.60 -2.70 -10.55
N LEU A 17 21.39 -2.68 -9.97
CA LEU A 17 20.72 -1.47 -9.51
C LEU A 17 21.06 -1.26 -8.03
N ASP A 18 21.78 -0.19 -7.72
CA ASP A 18 22.03 0.24 -6.34
C ASP A 18 20.72 0.73 -5.72
N LEU A 19 20.24 0.05 -4.67
CA LEU A 19 18.97 0.40 -4.02
C LEU A 19 19.09 1.62 -3.11
N ASN A 20 20.30 2.03 -2.73
CA ASN A 20 20.52 3.24 -1.94
C ASN A 20 20.58 4.48 -2.84
N THR A 21 21.24 4.39 -3.99
CA THR A 21 21.49 5.55 -4.87
C THR A 21 20.60 5.59 -6.11
N GLY A 22 19.97 4.47 -6.48
CA GLY A 22 19.22 4.32 -7.73
C GLY A 22 20.09 4.19 -8.99
N GLN A 23 21.42 4.16 -8.86
CA GLN A 23 22.33 4.05 -10.01
C GLN A 23 22.34 2.64 -10.61
N ARG A 24 22.49 2.57 -11.93
CA ARG A 24 22.60 1.30 -12.68
C ARG A 24 24.04 1.07 -13.12
N HIS A 25 24.56 -0.10 -12.80
CA HIS A 25 25.91 -0.53 -13.11
C HIS A 25 25.87 -1.67 -14.14
N GLU A 26 26.19 -1.38 -15.40
CA GLU A 26 26.15 -2.38 -16.48
C GLU A 26 27.23 -3.46 -16.31
N LEU A 27 26.82 -4.72 -16.47
CA LEU A 27 27.64 -5.92 -16.40
C LEU A 27 27.89 -6.47 -17.82
N GLY A 28 29.07 -7.05 -18.05
CA GLY A 28 29.39 -7.74 -19.30
C GLY A 28 29.80 -6.84 -20.47
N THR A 29 30.05 -5.55 -20.22
CA THR A 29 30.48 -4.59 -21.25
C THR A 29 31.98 -4.68 -21.57
N GLY A 30 32.72 -5.58 -20.92
CA GLY A 30 34.18 -5.66 -20.98
C GLY A 30 34.89 -4.45 -20.36
N ARG A 31 34.15 -3.53 -19.75
CA ARG A 31 34.68 -2.40 -18.98
C ARG A 31 34.70 -2.75 -17.51
N ASP A 32 35.76 -2.33 -16.85
CA ASP A 32 35.85 -2.46 -15.41
C ASP A 32 34.86 -1.50 -14.75
N VAL A 33 33.93 -2.03 -13.95
CA VAL A 33 32.99 -1.24 -13.16
C VAL A 33 33.36 -1.37 -11.69
N THR A 34 33.83 -0.28 -11.12
CA THR A 34 34.04 -0.14 -9.68
C THR A 34 32.84 0.54 -9.06
N ILE A 35 32.26 -0.07 -8.04
CA ILE A 35 31.11 0.43 -7.29
C ILE A 35 31.59 0.62 -5.84
N GLY A 36 31.59 1.85 -5.36
CA GLY A 36 32.12 2.21 -4.04
C GLY A 36 32.79 3.58 -4.05
N SER A 37 33.29 4.02 -2.90
CA SER A 37 34.04 5.27 -2.79
C SER A 37 35.43 5.13 -3.41
N SER A 38 36.04 6.22 -3.90
CA SER A 38 37.32 6.17 -4.64
C SER A 38 38.50 5.57 -3.86
N THR A 39 38.36 5.39 -2.54
CA THR A 39 39.39 4.82 -1.66
C THR A 39 39.07 3.39 -1.19
N ASP A 40 37.81 2.94 -1.28
CA ASP A 40 37.34 1.60 -0.89
C ASP A 40 36.24 1.18 -1.89
N ALA A 41 36.60 0.39 -2.90
CA ALA A 41 35.64 -0.09 -3.89
C ALA A 41 34.97 -1.37 -3.37
N ASP A 42 33.70 -1.25 -2.93
CA ASP A 42 32.92 -2.38 -2.42
C ASP A 42 32.74 -3.49 -3.48
N ILE A 43 32.66 -3.16 -4.77
CA ILE A 43 32.56 -4.13 -5.86
C ILE A 43 33.50 -3.73 -6.99
N ALA A 44 34.28 -4.67 -7.51
CA ALA A 44 34.94 -4.52 -8.80
C ALA A 44 34.46 -5.61 -9.76
N ILE A 45 33.81 -5.19 -10.84
CA ILE A 45 33.49 -6.04 -11.99
C ILE A 45 34.61 -5.81 -12.98
N LYS A 46 35.55 -6.75 -13.15
CA LYS A 46 36.65 -6.60 -14.11
C LYS A 46 36.51 -7.55 -15.30
N GLY A 47 36.85 -7.05 -16.49
CA GLY A 47 37.20 -7.91 -17.62
C GLY A 47 38.44 -8.75 -17.28
N GLU A 48 38.61 -9.90 -17.92
CA GLU A 48 39.62 -10.93 -17.60
C GLU A 48 40.91 -10.36 -16.92
N SER A 49 41.05 -10.60 -15.60
CA SER A 49 42.32 -10.71 -14.84
C SER A 49 42.68 -9.76 -13.67
N GLU A 50 41.78 -9.14 -12.91
CA GLU A 50 42.13 -8.63 -11.55
C GLU A 50 40.98 -8.73 -10.52
N ALA A 51 41.31 -8.89 -9.23
CA ALA A 51 40.35 -9.04 -8.12
C ALA A 51 39.90 -7.67 -7.54
N GLY A 52 38.62 -7.57 -7.12
CA GLY A 52 38.11 -6.46 -6.27
C GLY A 52 38.30 -6.74 -4.78
N ASP A 53 37.97 -5.79 -3.91
CA ASP A 53 38.23 -5.94 -2.47
C ASP A 53 37.24 -6.88 -1.75
N PHE A 54 36.00 -7.04 -2.27
CA PHE A 54 34.97 -7.84 -1.60
C PHE A 54 34.32 -8.92 -2.48
N CYS A 55 33.83 -8.59 -3.68
CA CYS A 55 33.20 -9.58 -4.58
C CYS A 55 33.58 -9.34 -6.05
N VAL A 56 33.56 -10.42 -6.83
CA VAL A 56 33.82 -10.45 -8.28
C VAL A 56 32.59 -10.99 -8.99
N VAL A 57 32.13 -10.31 -10.03
CA VAL A 57 31.08 -10.80 -10.94
C VAL A 57 31.73 -11.27 -12.23
N GLN A 58 31.66 -12.57 -12.50
CA GLN A 58 32.20 -13.19 -13.70
C GLN A 58 31.08 -13.60 -14.66
N ALA A 59 31.18 -13.23 -15.94
CA ALA A 59 30.28 -13.72 -16.97
C ALA A 59 30.76 -15.08 -17.49
N CYS A 60 29.97 -16.14 -17.28
CA CYS A 60 30.27 -17.51 -17.72
C CYS A 60 29.07 -18.08 -18.48
N GLU A 61 29.25 -18.43 -19.77
CA GLU A 61 28.28 -19.18 -20.59
C GLU A 61 26.82 -18.66 -20.54
N GLY A 62 26.62 -17.34 -20.45
CA GLY A 62 25.28 -16.73 -20.38
C GLY A 62 24.68 -16.60 -18.98
N ALA A 63 25.46 -16.92 -17.95
CA ALA A 63 25.20 -16.58 -16.56
C ALA A 63 26.20 -15.55 -16.04
N PHE A 64 25.80 -14.85 -14.97
CA PHE A 64 26.70 -14.02 -14.18
C PHE A 64 26.89 -14.72 -12.84
N LEU A 65 28.11 -15.10 -12.51
CA LEU A 65 28.48 -15.74 -11.25
C LEU A 65 29.05 -14.66 -10.33
N LEU A 66 28.57 -14.61 -9.09
CA LEU A 66 29.12 -13.76 -8.05
C LEU A 66 29.97 -14.61 -7.10
N SER A 67 31.22 -14.23 -6.88
CA SER A 67 32.14 -14.88 -5.95
C SER A 67 32.72 -13.86 -4.97
N ALA A 68 33.00 -14.29 -3.74
CA ALA A 68 33.76 -13.47 -2.79
C ALA A 68 35.22 -13.38 -3.24
N ALA A 69 35.83 -12.19 -3.17
CA ALA A 69 37.17 -11.94 -3.67
C ALA A 69 38.27 -12.52 -2.77
N GLN A 70 38.03 -12.59 -1.45
CA GLN A 70 38.96 -13.15 -0.48
C GLN A 70 38.22 -14.05 0.51
N GLN A 71 38.74 -15.26 0.75
CA GLN A 71 38.24 -16.14 1.80
C GLN A 71 38.38 -15.45 3.17
N GLY A 72 37.26 -15.10 3.79
CA GLY A 72 37.21 -14.49 5.12
C GLY A 72 37.05 -12.97 5.17
N SER A 73 36.92 -12.28 4.03
CA SER A 73 36.52 -10.86 4.00
C SER A 73 34.99 -10.71 4.08
N LEU A 74 34.53 -9.54 4.52
CA LEU A 74 33.14 -9.22 4.91
C LEU A 74 32.06 -9.69 3.93
N VAL A 75 30.92 -10.03 4.53
CA VAL A 75 29.75 -10.77 4.02
C VAL A 75 29.25 -10.30 2.65
N CYS A 76 29.59 -11.05 1.60
CA CYS A 76 28.84 -11.06 0.35
C CYS A 76 27.68 -12.05 0.50
N SER A 77 26.44 -11.62 0.31
CA SER A 77 25.27 -12.51 0.40
C SER A 77 24.29 -12.29 -0.74
N ILE A 78 23.67 -13.36 -1.22
CA ILE A 78 22.55 -13.31 -2.16
C ILE A 78 21.28 -13.68 -1.39
N ASN A 79 20.29 -12.79 -1.36
CA ASN A 79 19.04 -12.97 -0.60
C ASN A 79 19.31 -13.41 0.85
N ASP A 80 20.24 -12.71 1.51
CA ASP A 80 20.70 -12.97 2.89
C ASP A 80 21.42 -14.32 3.13
N VAL A 81 21.74 -15.08 2.07
CA VAL A 81 22.56 -16.28 2.15
C VAL A 81 24.02 -15.92 1.83
N GLU A 82 24.91 -16.12 2.80
CA GLU A 82 26.35 -15.87 2.63
C GLU A 82 26.96 -16.76 1.54
N LEU A 83 27.75 -16.15 0.66
CA LEU A 83 28.41 -16.84 -0.43
C LEU A 83 29.62 -17.64 0.05
N ARG A 84 29.55 -18.96 -0.09
CA ARG A 84 30.69 -19.88 0.15
C ARG A 84 31.38 -20.30 -1.14
N GLU A 85 30.65 -20.28 -2.24
CA GLU A 85 31.09 -20.68 -3.57
C GLU A 85 30.52 -19.73 -4.63
N PRO A 86 31.12 -19.63 -5.83
CA PRO A 86 30.60 -18.82 -6.91
C PRO A 86 29.14 -19.17 -7.21
N THR A 87 28.23 -18.21 -7.03
CA THR A 87 26.79 -18.46 -7.11
C THR A 87 26.18 -17.68 -8.29
N PRO A 88 25.33 -18.30 -9.12
CA PRO A 88 24.69 -17.63 -10.24
C PRO A 88 23.68 -16.57 -9.79
N LEU A 89 23.76 -15.39 -10.39
CA LEU A 89 22.80 -14.30 -10.21
C LEU A 89 21.53 -14.56 -11.03
N SER A 90 20.40 -14.62 -10.34
CA SER A 90 19.05 -14.71 -10.89
C SER A 90 18.37 -13.34 -10.98
N GLN A 91 17.46 -13.17 -11.94
CA GLN A 91 16.72 -11.92 -12.13
C GLN A 91 16.06 -11.48 -10.82
N GLY A 92 16.32 -10.23 -10.41
CA GLY A 92 15.73 -9.61 -9.23
C GLY A 92 16.32 -10.03 -7.90
N CYS A 93 17.36 -10.89 -7.86
CA CYS A 93 18.01 -11.22 -6.60
C CYS A 93 18.65 -10.00 -5.94
N LEU A 94 18.62 -9.99 -4.60
CA LEU A 94 19.26 -8.98 -3.78
C LEU A 94 20.69 -9.41 -3.48
N VAL A 95 21.63 -8.59 -3.88
CA VAL A 95 23.07 -8.78 -3.65
C VAL A 95 23.49 -7.79 -2.58
N ARG A 96 23.92 -8.29 -1.42
CA ARG A 96 24.52 -7.48 -0.38
C ARG A 96 26.03 -7.60 -0.45
N VAL A 97 26.73 -6.48 -0.51
CA VAL A 97 28.20 -6.41 -0.51
C VAL A 97 28.66 -5.45 0.57
N GLY A 98 29.58 -5.93 1.41
CA GLY A 98 30.07 -5.16 2.55
C GLY A 98 28.95 -4.87 3.57
N ARG A 99 29.08 -3.74 4.26
CA ARG A 99 28.12 -3.34 5.32
C ARG A 99 26.92 -2.57 4.80
N HIS A 100 27.05 -1.89 3.67
CA HIS A 100 26.08 -0.90 3.21
C HIS A 100 25.65 -1.08 1.76
N GLY A 101 26.36 -1.87 0.95
CA GLY A 101 26.01 -2.09 -0.45
C GLY A 101 24.83 -3.04 -0.57
N LEU A 102 23.69 -2.55 -1.07
CA LEU A 102 22.53 -3.36 -1.39
C LEU A 102 22.13 -3.13 -2.85
N PHE A 103 22.19 -4.19 -3.64
CA PHE A 103 21.97 -4.14 -5.08
C PHE A 103 20.89 -5.11 -5.50
N ARG A 104 20.17 -4.78 -6.58
CA ARG A 104 19.27 -5.69 -7.26
C ARG A 104 19.85 -6.05 -8.63
N PHE A 105 20.02 -7.34 -8.91
CA PHE A 105 20.49 -7.78 -10.22
C PHE A 105 19.35 -7.80 -11.24
N GLU A 106 19.56 -7.19 -12.40
CA GLU A 106 18.59 -7.17 -13.50
C GLU A 106 19.27 -7.50 -14.84
N ARG A 107 18.67 -8.38 -15.63
CA ARG A 107 19.04 -8.64 -17.02
C ARG A 107 18.21 -7.74 -17.93
N LYS A 108 18.87 -7.11 -18.90
CA LYS A 108 18.17 -6.33 -19.93
C LYS A 108 17.39 -7.32 -20.79
N ARG A 109 16.06 -7.30 -20.68
CA ARG A 109 15.19 -8.10 -21.53
C ARG A 109 15.43 -7.68 -22.98
N GLU A 110 15.92 -8.60 -23.79
CA GLU A 110 16.05 -8.37 -25.22
C GLU A 110 14.64 -8.14 -25.79
N GLU A 111 14.37 -6.93 -26.27
CA GLU A 111 13.20 -6.65 -27.09
C GLU A 111 13.36 -7.43 -28.39
N ARG A 112 12.92 -8.70 -28.39
CA ARG A 112 12.86 -9.49 -29.60
C ARG A 112 11.89 -8.80 -30.56
N ARG A 113 12.42 -8.22 -31.64
CA ARG A 113 11.61 -7.93 -32.83
C ARG A 113 10.97 -9.25 -33.28
N PRO A 114 9.64 -9.30 -33.47
CA PRO A 114 8.95 -10.54 -33.80
C PRO A 114 9.30 -10.94 -35.23
N THR A 115 10.27 -11.84 -35.39
CA THR A 115 10.43 -12.65 -36.61
C THR A 115 9.81 -14.01 -36.36
N SER A 116 8.81 -14.31 -37.17
CA SER A 116 7.93 -15.47 -37.12
C SER A 116 8.65 -16.82 -37.27
N THR A 117 7.95 -17.85 -36.81
CA THR A 117 8.10 -19.29 -37.12
C THR A 117 9.38 -19.97 -36.67
N VAL A 118 9.32 -20.67 -35.54
CA VAL A 118 9.39 -22.14 -35.44
C VAL A 118 9.18 -22.55 -33.96
N SER A 119 8.42 -23.62 -33.79
CA SER A 119 7.91 -24.25 -32.58
C SER A 119 8.98 -24.69 -31.57
N SER A 120 8.90 -24.16 -30.35
CA SER A 120 8.81 -24.88 -29.06
C SER A 120 8.91 -23.86 -27.91
N PRO A 121 7.88 -23.67 -27.06
CA PRO A 121 7.93 -22.68 -25.99
C PRO A 121 8.60 -23.30 -24.75
N LEU A 122 9.79 -22.81 -24.38
CA LEU A 122 10.21 -22.86 -22.99
C LEU A 122 9.73 -21.56 -22.34
N SER A 123 8.79 -21.74 -21.40
CA SER A 123 7.99 -20.72 -20.71
C SER A 123 8.84 -19.75 -19.86
N PRO A 124 8.48 -18.47 -19.77
CA PRO A 124 9.21 -17.45 -19.01
C PRO A 124 8.95 -17.49 -17.49
N ASP A 125 8.91 -18.67 -16.86
CA ASP A 125 8.42 -18.88 -15.49
C ASP A 125 9.51 -19.02 -14.41
N TRP A 126 10.56 -18.19 -14.44
CA TRP A 126 11.63 -18.31 -13.44
C TRP A 126 11.46 -17.21 -12.38
N CYS A 127 10.75 -17.57 -11.30
CA CYS A 127 10.16 -16.72 -10.26
C CYS A 127 8.84 -16.03 -10.62
N VAL A 128 7.93 -16.76 -11.26
CA VAL A 128 6.54 -16.62 -10.80
C VAL A 128 6.51 -17.34 -9.46
N VAL A 129 6.37 -16.61 -8.35
CA VAL A 129 5.81 -17.25 -7.15
C VAL A 129 4.41 -17.63 -7.58
N VAL A 130 4.27 -18.82 -8.15
CA VAL A 130 2.97 -19.38 -8.52
C VAL A 130 2.24 -19.40 -7.21
N GLN A 131 1.27 -18.49 -7.05
CA GLN A 131 0.30 -18.62 -5.99
C GLN A 131 -0.25 -20.03 -6.21
N PRO A 132 -0.02 -20.97 -5.29
CA PRO A 132 -0.64 -22.27 -5.42
C PRO A 132 -2.13 -21.97 -5.62
N SER A 133 -2.70 -22.48 -6.70
CA SER A 133 -4.15 -22.46 -6.83
C SER A 133 -4.67 -23.04 -5.53
N LEU A 134 -5.40 -22.26 -4.75
CA LEU A 134 -6.10 -22.86 -3.64
C LEU A 134 -7.19 -23.72 -4.25
N ASP A 135 -6.85 -24.98 -4.47
CA ASP A 135 -7.84 -26.02 -4.51
C ASP A 135 -8.63 -25.90 -3.21
N SER A 136 -9.97 -26.02 -3.29
CA SER A 136 -10.86 -25.99 -2.12
C SER A 136 -10.33 -26.85 -0.97
N ASP A 137 -9.63 -27.93 -1.33
CA ASP A 137 -8.89 -28.83 -0.47
C ASP A 137 -7.94 -28.09 0.48
N LEU A 138 -7.16 -27.08 0.05
CA LEU A 138 -6.20 -26.39 0.93
C LEU A 138 -6.88 -25.68 2.11
N LEU A 139 -8.08 -25.11 1.92
CA LEU A 139 -8.84 -24.51 3.01
C LEU A 139 -9.34 -25.57 4.01
N GLU A 140 -9.68 -26.77 3.54
CA GLU A 140 -10.09 -27.88 4.40
C GLU A 140 -8.95 -28.38 5.31
N HIS A 141 -7.70 -28.18 4.90
CA HIS A 141 -6.52 -28.57 5.68
C HIS A 141 -6.10 -27.54 6.75
N LEU A 142 -6.67 -26.34 6.76
CA LEU A 142 -6.37 -25.30 7.76
C LEU A 142 -7.13 -25.57 9.07
N THR A 143 -6.72 -26.62 9.76
CA THR A 143 -7.40 -27.15 10.95
C THR A 143 -7.07 -26.38 12.23
N THR A 144 -5.97 -25.64 12.25
CA THR A 144 -5.52 -24.93 13.46
C THR A 144 -5.63 -23.40 13.33
N PRO A 145 -5.97 -22.68 14.42
CA PRO A 145 -5.99 -21.22 14.44
C PRO A 145 -4.67 -20.57 13.98
N ALA A 146 -3.54 -21.18 14.35
CA ALA A 146 -2.21 -20.70 13.96
C ALA A 146 -1.97 -20.80 12.45
N GLN A 147 -2.42 -21.87 11.79
CA GLN A 147 -2.29 -22.01 10.33
C GLN A 147 -3.10 -20.95 9.58
N VAL A 148 -4.34 -20.69 10.01
CA VAL A 148 -5.20 -19.66 9.41
C VAL A 148 -4.60 -18.27 9.63
N ALA A 149 -4.17 -17.95 10.85
CA ALA A 149 -3.53 -16.67 11.16
C ALA A 149 -2.27 -16.44 10.31
N ASN A 150 -1.39 -17.44 10.19
CA ASN A 150 -0.18 -17.33 9.38
C ASN A 150 -0.48 -17.09 7.91
N LEU A 151 -1.48 -17.77 7.35
CA LEU A 151 -1.88 -17.57 5.96
C LEU A 151 -2.48 -16.17 5.74
N ALA A 152 -3.42 -15.75 6.60
CA ALA A 152 -4.02 -14.42 6.52
C ALA A 152 -2.98 -13.31 6.66
N SER A 153 -2.05 -13.45 7.63
CA SER A 153 -0.95 -12.50 7.86
C SER A 153 -0.01 -12.40 6.67
N SER A 154 0.30 -13.54 6.03
CA SER A 154 1.13 -13.59 4.83
C SER A 154 0.48 -12.89 3.64
N ILE A 155 -0.83 -13.11 3.42
CA ILE A 155 -1.61 -12.43 2.38
C ILE A 155 -1.61 -10.92 2.64
N LEU A 156 -1.96 -10.50 3.86
CA LEU A 156 -1.98 -9.09 4.22
C LEU A 156 -0.61 -8.44 4.06
N SER A 157 0.45 -9.03 4.62
CA SER A 157 1.80 -8.48 4.53
C SER A 157 2.26 -8.29 3.08
N ARG A 158 1.92 -9.24 2.19
CA ARG A 158 2.21 -9.11 0.76
C ARG A 158 1.47 -7.95 0.12
N GLN A 159 0.20 -7.75 0.49
CA GLN A 159 -0.59 -6.62 -0.02
C GLN A 159 -0.14 -5.30 0.60
N LEU A 160 0.31 -5.27 1.85
CA LEU A 160 0.87 -4.06 2.45
C LEU A 160 2.15 -3.60 1.74
N LEU A 161 2.96 -4.52 1.23
CA LEU A 161 4.14 -4.18 0.42
C LEU A 161 3.81 -3.49 -0.90
N THR A 162 2.56 -3.54 -1.37
CA THR A 162 2.12 -2.82 -2.57
C THR A 162 1.69 -1.38 -2.27
N LEU A 163 1.53 -1.04 -0.99
CA LEU A 163 1.11 0.29 -0.55
C LEU A 163 2.35 1.22 -0.44
N PRO A 164 2.47 2.27 -1.26
CA PRO A 164 3.67 3.10 -1.30
C PRO A 164 3.85 3.92 0.00
N ASP A 165 2.74 4.34 0.61
CA ASP A 165 2.73 5.20 1.80
C ASP A 165 2.98 4.42 3.10
N LEU A 166 2.68 3.12 3.09
CA LEU A 166 2.80 2.26 4.26
C LEU A 166 4.06 1.41 4.13
N GLN A 167 5.25 2.02 4.27
CA GLN A 167 6.53 1.31 4.31
C GLN A 167 6.51 0.26 5.45
N PRO A 168 6.30 -1.03 5.17
CA PRO A 168 6.06 -2.00 6.23
C PRO A 168 7.38 -2.35 6.88
N THR A 169 7.56 -1.88 8.12
CA THR A 169 8.72 -2.25 8.93
C THR A 169 8.60 -3.70 9.41
N PRO A 170 9.72 -4.41 9.65
CA PRO A 170 9.68 -5.76 10.24
C PRO A 170 8.85 -5.81 11.53
N GLN A 171 8.93 -4.76 12.36
CA GLN A 171 8.15 -4.63 13.59
C GLN A 171 6.64 -4.57 13.32
N LEU A 172 6.22 -3.87 12.26
CA LEU A 172 4.81 -3.82 11.88
C LEU A 172 4.30 -5.19 11.43
N VAL A 173 5.09 -5.92 10.64
CA VAL A 173 4.77 -7.27 10.20
C VAL A 173 4.66 -8.20 11.40
N ASP A 174 5.65 -8.19 12.31
CA ASP A 174 5.60 -9.03 13.52
C ASP A 174 4.38 -8.71 14.40
N THR A 175 4.02 -7.42 14.53
CA THR A 175 2.83 -6.99 15.28
C THR A 175 1.55 -7.47 14.61
N LEU A 176 1.49 -7.42 13.28
CA LEU A 176 0.37 -7.92 12.50
C LEU A 176 0.17 -9.43 12.68
N PHE A 177 1.26 -10.21 12.61
CA PHE A 177 1.19 -11.66 12.81
C PHE A 177 0.69 -12.02 14.22
N LYS A 178 1.21 -11.36 15.25
CA LYS A 178 0.74 -11.57 16.63
C LYS A 178 -0.73 -11.21 16.80
N ALA A 179 -1.15 -10.05 16.30
CA ALA A 179 -2.52 -9.60 16.42
C ALA A 179 -3.50 -10.56 15.71
N LEU A 180 -3.15 -11.06 14.51
CA LEU A 180 -4.00 -12.03 13.80
C LEU A 180 -4.00 -13.41 14.45
N GLN A 181 -2.91 -13.81 15.12
CA GLN A 181 -2.90 -15.03 15.93
C GLN A 181 -3.84 -14.90 17.14
N GLU A 182 -3.80 -13.77 17.86
CA GLU A 182 -4.72 -13.52 18.97
C GLU A 182 -6.18 -13.49 18.50
N VAL A 183 -6.45 -12.88 17.34
CA VAL A 183 -7.78 -12.90 16.71
C VAL A 183 -8.21 -14.33 16.38
N SER A 184 -7.33 -15.16 15.81
CA SER A 184 -7.70 -16.52 15.40
C SER A 184 -7.97 -17.44 16.59
N GLU A 185 -7.35 -17.19 17.74
CA GLU A 185 -7.63 -17.90 18.99
C GLU A 185 -9.03 -17.59 19.54
N VAL A 186 -9.58 -16.40 19.25
CA VAL A 186 -10.93 -16.01 19.68
C VAL A 186 -12.00 -16.34 18.63
N ASP A 187 -11.75 -16.00 17.37
CA ASP A 187 -12.65 -16.25 16.24
C ASP A 187 -11.87 -16.52 14.95
N GLN A 188 -11.55 -17.79 14.72
CA GLN A 188 -10.91 -18.25 13.49
C GLN A 188 -11.76 -18.01 12.24
N GLN A 189 -13.10 -17.94 12.36
CA GLN A 189 -14.00 -17.89 11.21
C GLN A 189 -13.84 -16.61 10.40
N VAL A 190 -13.63 -15.47 11.08
CA VAL A 190 -13.36 -14.17 10.44
C VAL A 190 -12.17 -14.24 9.48
N LEU A 191 -11.10 -14.93 9.88
CA LEU A 191 -9.91 -15.07 9.03
C LEU A 191 -10.10 -16.11 7.91
N VAL A 192 -10.83 -17.20 8.18
CA VAL A 192 -11.17 -18.19 7.14
C VAL A 192 -12.00 -17.56 6.03
N ASP A 193 -13.00 -16.76 6.40
CA ASP A 193 -13.85 -16.06 5.43
C ASP A 193 -13.04 -15.04 4.63
N PHE A 194 -12.16 -14.26 5.28
CA PHE A 194 -11.22 -13.39 4.57
C PHE A 194 -10.36 -14.13 3.54
N VAL A 195 -9.70 -15.23 3.94
CA VAL A 195 -8.86 -15.99 3.02
C VAL A 195 -9.70 -16.51 1.85
N ARG A 196 -10.88 -17.08 2.12
CA ARG A 196 -11.77 -17.60 1.09
C ARG A 196 -12.19 -16.52 0.09
N GLU A 197 -12.68 -15.38 0.59
CA GLU A 197 -13.11 -14.25 -0.25
C GLU A 197 -11.94 -13.69 -1.07
N PHE A 198 -10.76 -13.55 -0.47
CA PHE A 198 -9.57 -13.04 -1.15
C PHE A 198 -9.15 -13.90 -2.35
N TYR A 199 -9.18 -15.23 -2.20
CA TYR A 199 -8.87 -16.14 -3.31
C TYR A 199 -9.98 -16.21 -4.37
N GLN A 200 -11.24 -16.01 -4.00
CA GLN A 200 -12.33 -15.89 -4.97
C GLN A 200 -12.18 -14.62 -5.81
N GLU A 201 -11.85 -13.48 -5.19
CA GLU A 201 -11.62 -12.20 -5.89
C GLU A 201 -10.41 -12.27 -6.83
N THR A 202 -9.28 -12.83 -6.36
CA THR A 202 -8.04 -12.90 -7.16
C THR A 202 -8.00 -14.05 -8.19
N GLY A 203 -8.75 -15.14 -7.96
CA GLY A 203 -8.78 -16.30 -8.86
C GLY A 203 -9.60 -16.07 -10.13
N GLN A 204 -10.65 -15.25 -10.08
CA GLN A 204 -11.53 -15.00 -11.23
C GLN A 204 -10.84 -14.29 -12.40
N GLU A 205 -9.75 -13.55 -12.15
CA GLU A 205 -9.08 -12.77 -13.20
C GLU A 205 -8.26 -13.62 -14.18
N SER A 206 -7.93 -14.87 -13.82
CA SER A 206 -6.97 -15.69 -14.59
C SER A 206 -7.61 -16.71 -15.53
N SER A 207 -8.86 -17.15 -15.31
CA SER A 207 -9.44 -18.27 -16.07
C SER A 207 -10.09 -17.88 -17.41
N ASP A 208 -10.45 -16.61 -17.61
CA ASP A 208 -11.28 -16.18 -18.73
C ASP A 208 -10.50 -15.63 -19.94
N GLY A 209 -9.26 -16.09 -20.16
CA GLY A 209 -8.40 -15.73 -21.29
C GLY A 209 -8.96 -16.00 -22.70
N ARG A 210 -10.24 -16.37 -22.84
CA ARG A 210 -10.95 -16.55 -24.11
C ARG A 210 -12.44 -16.18 -24.11
N GLY A 211 -12.98 -15.65 -23.02
CA GLY A 211 -14.40 -15.26 -22.96
C GLY A 211 -14.59 -13.87 -23.58
N GLU A 212 -15.30 -13.79 -24.71
CA GLU A 212 -15.75 -12.51 -25.27
C GLU A 212 -16.37 -11.65 -24.18
N ALA A 213 -15.73 -10.51 -23.92
CA ALA A 213 -16.14 -9.53 -22.92
C ALA A 213 -17.60 -9.13 -23.14
N LYS A 214 -18.52 -9.76 -22.40
CA LYS A 214 -19.83 -9.15 -22.15
C LYS A 214 -19.54 -7.90 -21.35
N GLY A 215 -19.60 -6.74 -22.02
CA GLY A 215 -19.14 -5.43 -21.56
C GLY A 215 -19.82 -4.86 -20.32
N GLY A 216 -19.79 -5.58 -19.20
CA GLY A 216 -19.84 -4.97 -17.89
C GLY A 216 -18.48 -4.34 -17.64
N GLU A 217 -18.39 -3.03 -17.82
CA GLU A 217 -17.21 -2.24 -17.47
C GLU A 217 -16.88 -2.52 -16.01
N THR A 218 -15.85 -3.32 -15.74
CA THR A 218 -15.25 -3.35 -14.41
C THR A 218 -14.80 -1.93 -14.11
N PRO A 219 -15.24 -1.32 -12.99
CA PRO A 219 -14.96 0.07 -12.70
C PRO A 219 -13.45 0.28 -12.72
N ALA A 220 -13.00 1.06 -13.70
CA ALA A 220 -11.59 1.22 -14.00
C ALA A 220 -10.83 1.65 -12.74
N GLY A 221 -9.86 0.83 -12.32
CA GLY A 221 -8.93 1.17 -11.24
C GLY A 221 -9.13 0.45 -9.90
N ARG A 222 -10.05 -0.52 -9.76
CA ARG A 222 -10.04 -1.38 -8.56
C ARG A 222 -8.73 -2.17 -8.49
N VAL A 223 -8.09 -2.11 -7.32
CA VAL A 223 -6.89 -2.92 -7.03
C VAL A 223 -7.36 -4.26 -6.46
N PRO A 224 -7.00 -5.40 -7.09
CA PRO A 224 -7.48 -6.71 -6.65
C PRO A 224 -7.16 -6.99 -5.18
N GLY A 225 -8.14 -7.48 -4.42
CA GLY A 225 -7.97 -7.92 -3.04
C GLY A 225 -8.03 -6.81 -1.98
N HIS A 226 -7.98 -5.53 -2.36
CA HIS A 226 -8.13 -4.42 -1.40
C HIS A 226 -9.51 -4.46 -0.72
N THR A 227 -10.56 -4.85 -1.44
CA THR A 227 -11.93 -4.95 -0.90
C THR A 227 -11.98 -5.94 0.26
N CYS A 228 -11.46 -7.15 0.08
CA CYS A 228 -11.38 -8.17 1.14
C CYS A 228 -10.57 -7.69 2.36
N ILE A 229 -9.47 -6.97 2.13
CA ILE A 229 -8.65 -6.44 3.24
C ILE A 229 -9.42 -5.37 4.01
N ILE A 230 -10.06 -4.42 3.32
CA ILE A 230 -10.88 -3.39 3.95
C ILE A 230 -12.00 -4.04 4.76
N GLN A 231 -12.68 -5.05 4.19
CA GLN A 231 -13.73 -5.79 4.87
C GLN A 231 -13.22 -6.45 6.15
N LEU A 232 -12.08 -7.16 6.08
CA LEU A 232 -11.45 -7.78 7.25
C LEU A 232 -11.12 -6.72 8.32
N LEU A 233 -10.40 -5.64 7.98
CA LEU A 233 -10.00 -4.62 8.95
C LEU A 233 -11.21 -3.96 9.63
N VAL A 234 -12.29 -3.72 8.88
CA VAL A 234 -13.54 -3.17 9.42
C VAL A 234 -14.25 -4.18 10.33
N GLN A 235 -14.23 -5.48 10.00
CA GLN A 235 -14.75 -6.53 10.88
C GLN A 235 -13.93 -6.63 12.17
N LEU A 236 -12.60 -6.59 12.09
CA LEU A 236 -11.70 -6.65 13.24
C LEU A 236 -11.92 -5.46 14.19
N LEU A 237 -12.12 -4.24 13.65
CA LEU A 237 -12.48 -3.05 14.44
C LEU A 237 -13.83 -3.18 15.17
N ARG A 238 -14.77 -3.93 14.61
CA ARG A 238 -16.06 -4.20 15.28
C ARG A 238 -15.96 -5.29 16.32
N PHE A 239 -15.01 -6.21 16.15
CA PHE A 239 -14.87 -7.40 16.96
C PHE A 239 -14.05 -7.17 18.23
N SER A 240 -12.92 -6.48 18.13
CA SER A 240 -11.95 -6.34 19.22
C SER A 240 -11.86 -4.89 19.67
N LEU A 241 -12.45 -4.55 20.82
CA LEU A 241 -12.19 -3.27 21.48
C LEU A 241 -10.90 -3.31 22.32
N ASP A 242 -10.45 -4.50 22.71
CA ASP A 242 -9.21 -4.70 23.47
C ASP A 242 -8.37 -5.83 22.88
N PRO A 243 -7.03 -5.72 22.94
CA PRO A 243 -6.26 -4.56 23.41
C PRO A 243 -6.29 -3.38 22.42
N ILE A 244 -6.21 -2.14 22.92
CA ILE A 244 -6.22 -0.91 22.11
C ILE A 244 -5.17 -0.92 20.98
N GLN A 245 -4.04 -1.60 21.19
CA GLN A 245 -2.97 -1.75 20.19
C GLN A 245 -3.47 -2.40 18.90
N HIS A 246 -4.43 -3.33 18.98
CA HIS A 246 -5.05 -3.93 17.79
C HIS A 246 -5.85 -2.89 17.01
N ASN A 247 -6.65 -2.08 17.69
CA ASN A 247 -7.44 -1.03 17.03
C ASN A 247 -6.56 0.03 16.37
N ILE A 248 -5.46 0.42 17.03
CA ILE A 248 -4.46 1.31 16.43
C ILE A 248 -3.87 0.67 15.17
N LEU A 249 -3.50 -0.61 15.23
CA LEU A 249 -2.97 -1.34 14.07
C LEU A 249 -3.98 -1.38 12.92
N TRP A 250 -5.23 -1.78 13.17
CA TRP A 250 -6.27 -1.89 12.14
C TRP A 250 -6.60 -0.54 11.51
N LEU A 251 -6.72 0.52 12.31
CA LEU A 251 -6.94 1.88 11.82
C LEU A 251 -5.76 2.41 11.02
N ARG A 252 -4.52 2.11 11.44
CA ARG A 252 -3.31 2.48 10.68
C ARG A 252 -3.28 1.84 9.30
N LEU A 253 -3.59 0.55 9.21
CA LEU A 253 -3.66 -0.15 7.92
C LEU A 253 -4.81 0.38 7.06
N LEU A 254 -5.98 0.62 7.67
CA LEU A 254 -7.15 1.18 6.98
C LEU A 254 -6.89 2.61 6.48
N ALA A 255 -6.17 3.42 7.26
CA ALA A 255 -5.74 4.76 6.85
C ALA A 255 -4.82 4.71 5.63
N GLY A 256 -3.87 3.78 5.61
CA GLY A 256 -3.01 3.54 4.43
C GLY A 256 -3.81 3.12 3.20
N LEU A 257 -4.79 2.23 3.35
CA LEU A 257 -5.67 1.83 2.23
C LEU A 257 -6.59 2.96 1.77
N SER A 258 -6.98 3.87 2.66
CA SER A 258 -7.87 4.98 2.33
C SER A 258 -7.24 6.05 1.44
N THR A 259 -5.91 6.09 1.31
CA THR A 259 -5.23 7.05 0.40
C THR A 259 -5.48 6.73 -1.08
N PHE A 260 -5.90 5.51 -1.39
CA PHE A 260 -6.27 5.09 -2.74
C PHE A 260 -7.72 5.49 -3.03
N THR A 261 -7.93 6.39 -3.98
CA THR A 261 -9.27 6.84 -4.38
C THR A 261 -10.16 5.69 -4.87
N ALA A 262 -9.59 4.66 -5.48
CA ALA A 262 -10.30 3.45 -5.90
C ALA A 262 -10.91 2.65 -4.72
N ASN A 263 -10.37 2.82 -3.51
CA ASN A 263 -10.84 2.14 -2.30
C ASN A 263 -11.99 2.89 -1.61
N LEU A 264 -12.34 4.10 -2.06
CA LEU A 264 -13.37 4.91 -1.41
C LEU A 264 -14.75 4.22 -1.41
N GLN A 265 -15.14 3.65 -2.56
CA GLN A 265 -16.40 2.92 -2.68
C GLN A 265 -16.40 1.64 -1.80
N PRO A 266 -15.37 0.76 -1.85
CA PRO A 266 -15.24 -0.35 -0.91
C PRO A 266 -15.34 0.04 0.57
N LEU A 267 -14.74 1.15 0.99
CA LEU A 267 -14.82 1.65 2.37
C LEU A 267 -16.27 2.01 2.77
N VAL A 268 -17.03 2.61 1.85
CA VAL A 268 -18.45 2.94 2.06
C VAL A 268 -19.29 1.66 2.12
N GLU A 269 -19.10 0.74 1.19
CA GLU A 269 -19.81 -0.55 1.10
C GLU A 269 -19.58 -1.42 2.35
N CYS A 270 -18.33 -1.46 2.86
CA CYS A 270 -17.97 -2.15 4.08
C CYS A 270 -18.48 -1.47 5.36
N LYS A 271 -19.08 -0.27 5.24
CA LYS A 271 -19.51 0.59 6.35
C LYS A 271 -18.34 0.86 7.32
N ALA A 272 -17.23 1.36 6.77
CA ALA A 272 -16.04 1.71 7.56
C ALA A 272 -16.32 2.83 8.57
N SER A 273 -17.06 3.88 8.16
CA SER A 273 -17.38 5.03 9.02
C SER A 273 -17.91 4.66 10.42
N PRO A 274 -18.99 3.86 10.58
CA PRO A 274 -19.49 3.51 11.91
C PRO A 274 -18.52 2.66 12.74
N ALA A 275 -17.68 1.82 12.11
CA ALA A 275 -16.66 1.05 12.83
C ALA A 275 -15.57 1.98 13.39
N VAL A 276 -15.11 2.94 12.59
CA VAL A 276 -14.15 3.96 13.01
C VAL A 276 -14.72 4.82 14.14
N GLN A 277 -15.98 5.26 14.02
CA GLN A 277 -16.66 6.02 15.09
C GLN A 277 -16.73 5.24 16.41
N GLY A 278 -17.02 3.94 16.34
CA GLY A 278 -17.02 3.06 17.52
C GLY A 278 -15.66 3.01 18.21
N ALA A 279 -14.58 2.83 17.43
CA ALA A 279 -13.22 2.82 17.95
C ALA A 279 -12.81 4.19 18.55
N MET A 280 -13.14 5.29 17.87
CA MET A 280 -12.90 6.65 18.38
C MET A 280 -13.57 6.89 19.73
N ALA A 281 -14.85 6.50 19.85
CA ALA A 281 -15.62 6.69 21.08
C ALA A 281 -15.08 5.83 22.24
N ALA A 282 -14.71 4.57 21.95
CA ALA A 282 -14.16 3.66 22.95
C ALA A 282 -12.78 4.10 23.48
N HIS A 283 -11.97 4.73 22.63
CA HIS A 283 -10.58 5.07 22.93
C HIS A 283 -10.25 6.55 22.70
N HIS A 284 -11.12 7.44 23.20
CA HIS A 284 -10.99 8.89 23.06
C HIS A 284 -9.66 9.43 23.59
N CYS A 285 -9.09 8.86 24.66
CA CYS A 285 -7.80 9.26 25.23
C CYS A 285 -6.55 8.93 24.38
N SER A 286 -6.66 8.16 23.29
CA SER A 286 -5.48 7.76 22.49
C SER A 286 -5.29 8.64 21.26
N ALA A 287 -4.32 9.56 21.34
CA ALA A 287 -4.00 10.48 20.24
C ALA A 287 -3.70 9.74 18.92
N GLU A 288 -2.95 8.63 18.97
CA GLU A 288 -2.59 7.84 17.79
C GLU A 288 -3.84 7.21 17.14
N LEU A 289 -4.76 6.69 17.95
CA LEU A 289 -6.03 6.13 17.46
C LEU A 289 -6.91 7.22 16.83
N GLN A 290 -7.03 8.38 17.48
CA GLN A 290 -7.78 9.51 16.96
C GLN A 290 -7.18 10.01 15.64
N LEU A 291 -5.85 10.09 15.53
CA LEU A 291 -5.15 10.46 14.30
C LEU A 291 -5.54 9.55 13.13
N TYR A 292 -5.36 8.24 13.26
CA TYR A 292 -5.66 7.31 12.17
C TYR A 292 -7.15 7.28 11.83
N SER A 293 -8.02 7.44 12.83
CA SER A 293 -9.46 7.54 12.63
C SER A 293 -9.83 8.77 11.79
N CYS A 294 -9.30 9.94 12.14
CA CYS A 294 -9.49 11.16 11.36
C CYS A 294 -8.95 11.04 9.93
N GLN A 295 -7.84 10.31 9.71
CA GLN A 295 -7.33 10.07 8.35
C GLN A 295 -8.32 9.26 7.50
N VAL A 296 -8.86 8.15 8.02
CA VAL A 296 -9.86 7.34 7.31
C VAL A 296 -11.14 8.15 7.06
N LEU A 297 -11.64 8.86 8.07
CA LEU A 297 -12.84 9.68 7.97
C LEU A 297 -12.66 10.86 7.01
N GLY A 298 -11.46 11.42 6.91
CA GLY A 298 -11.15 12.51 5.99
C GLY A 298 -11.26 12.06 4.54
N GLN A 299 -10.83 10.84 4.23
CA GLN A 299 -11.02 10.25 2.90
C GLN A 299 -12.50 9.95 2.65
N LEU A 300 -13.21 9.35 3.62
CA LEU A 300 -14.65 9.12 3.51
C LEU A 300 -15.47 10.40 3.33
N ALA A 301 -15.04 11.53 3.90
CA ALA A 301 -15.68 12.83 3.73
C ALA A 301 -15.58 13.38 2.29
N THR A 302 -14.66 12.85 1.46
CA THR A 302 -14.58 13.19 0.03
C THR A 302 -15.62 12.46 -0.83
N TYR A 303 -16.32 11.47 -0.27
CA TYR A 303 -17.33 10.69 -0.98
C TYR A 303 -18.55 11.53 -1.34
N ARG A 304 -18.91 11.55 -2.62
CA ARG A 304 -20.08 12.26 -3.15
C ARG A 304 -21.26 11.30 -3.28
N PRO A 305 -22.19 11.25 -2.31
CA PRO A 305 -23.32 10.35 -2.38
C PRO A 305 -24.29 10.74 -3.50
N LEU A 306 -24.88 9.75 -4.16
CA LEU A 306 -26.00 9.97 -5.07
C LEU A 306 -27.30 10.29 -4.31
N PRO A 307 -28.29 10.96 -4.92
CA PRO A 307 -29.60 11.15 -4.30
C PRO A 307 -30.22 9.81 -3.86
N GLY A 308 -30.50 9.69 -2.56
CA GLY A 308 -31.05 8.47 -1.93
C GLY A 308 -30.00 7.60 -1.23
N GLU A 309 -28.71 7.82 -1.49
CA GLU A 309 -27.63 7.18 -0.75
C GLU A 309 -27.37 7.89 0.58
N LYS A 310 -26.87 7.12 1.54
CA LYS A 310 -26.50 7.66 2.85
C LYS A 310 -25.06 8.13 2.80
N ALA A 311 -24.84 9.44 3.02
CA ALA A 311 -23.50 9.97 3.22
C ALA A 311 -22.78 9.20 4.37
N PRO A 312 -21.51 8.79 4.17
CA PRO A 312 -20.76 8.04 5.18
C PRO A 312 -20.37 8.91 6.38
N VAL A 313 -20.20 10.22 6.18
CA VAL A 313 -19.87 11.21 7.22
C VAL A 313 -21.09 12.09 7.48
N ARG A 314 -21.48 12.21 8.75
CA ARG A 314 -22.69 12.91 9.24
C ARG A 314 -22.38 13.67 10.53
N GLN A 315 -23.40 14.28 11.14
CA GLN A 315 -23.31 15.03 12.41
C GLN A 315 -22.55 14.28 13.51
N SER A 316 -22.79 12.97 13.69
CA SER A 316 -22.08 12.17 14.71
C SER A 316 -20.55 12.09 14.48
N VAL A 317 -20.10 12.11 13.22
CA VAL A 317 -18.66 12.17 12.91
C VAL A 317 -18.10 13.55 13.24
N VAL A 318 -18.85 14.62 12.95
CA VAL A 318 -18.45 15.99 13.29
C VAL A 318 -18.23 16.13 14.80
N GLU A 319 -19.16 15.63 15.61
CA GLU A 319 -19.02 15.63 17.08
C GLU A 319 -17.76 14.90 17.56
N LEU A 320 -17.50 13.70 17.03
CA LEU A 320 -16.34 12.90 17.42
C LEU A 320 -15.02 13.54 16.98
N VAL A 321 -14.96 14.13 15.79
CA VAL A 321 -13.77 14.83 15.29
C VAL A 321 -13.49 16.08 16.12
N VAL A 322 -14.52 16.90 16.41
CA VAL A 322 -14.35 18.10 17.25
C VAL A 322 -13.88 17.70 18.65
N ARG A 323 -14.50 16.68 19.27
CA ARG A 323 -14.05 16.16 20.57
C ARG A 323 -12.59 15.70 20.53
N ALA A 324 -12.19 14.94 19.50
CA ALA A 324 -10.82 14.48 19.35
C ALA A 324 -9.84 15.66 19.21
N MET A 325 -10.20 16.71 18.47
CA MET A 325 -9.39 17.92 18.34
C MET A 325 -9.27 18.68 19.67
N ASP A 326 -10.35 18.77 20.45
CA ASP A 326 -10.33 19.46 21.75
C ASP A 326 -9.49 18.71 22.79
N GLU A 327 -9.66 17.38 22.89
CA GLU A 327 -8.94 16.52 23.83
C GLU A 327 -7.45 16.42 23.49
N HIS A 328 -7.11 16.39 22.19
CA HIS A 328 -5.74 16.28 21.69
C HIS A 328 -5.25 17.58 21.05
N LYS A 329 -5.69 18.73 21.56
CA LYS A 329 -5.32 20.05 21.00
C LYS A 329 -3.82 20.33 20.97
N GLY A 330 -3.04 19.67 21.82
CA GLY A 330 -1.57 19.75 21.85
C GLY A 330 -0.86 18.85 20.82
N GLU A 331 -1.61 17.95 20.17
CA GLU A 331 -1.09 16.99 19.19
C GLU A 331 -1.41 17.50 17.78
N GLU A 332 -0.47 18.27 17.22
CA GLU A 332 -0.59 18.93 15.91
C GLU A 332 -1.15 18.02 14.80
N ARG A 333 -0.71 16.75 14.76
CA ARG A 333 -1.14 15.78 13.75
C ARG A 333 -2.62 15.42 13.86
N VAL A 334 -3.15 15.30 15.07
CA VAL A 334 -4.58 14.98 15.30
C VAL A 334 -5.43 16.16 14.88
N VAL A 335 -5.03 17.36 15.29
CA VAL A 335 -5.70 18.62 14.93
C VAL A 335 -5.71 18.83 13.42
N GLN A 336 -4.57 18.65 12.75
CA GLN A 336 -4.46 18.74 11.30
C GLN A 336 -5.39 17.74 10.60
N ALA A 337 -5.40 16.49 11.03
CA ALA A 337 -6.28 15.47 10.47
C ALA A 337 -7.76 15.80 10.70
N GLY A 338 -8.12 16.33 11.87
CA GLY A 338 -9.47 16.78 12.19
C GLY A 338 -9.94 17.95 11.33
N CYS A 339 -9.11 18.99 11.17
CA CYS A 339 -9.38 20.10 10.24
C CYS A 339 -9.62 19.60 8.81
N ARG A 340 -8.81 18.64 8.34
CA ARG A 340 -8.97 18.03 7.01
C ARG A 340 -10.31 17.33 6.84
N VAL A 341 -10.78 16.59 7.84
CA VAL A 341 -12.10 15.92 7.79
C VAL A 341 -13.21 16.97 7.61
N LEU A 342 -13.18 18.02 8.41
CA LEU A 342 -14.19 19.08 8.39
C LEU A 342 -14.16 19.87 7.08
N ALA A 343 -12.98 20.22 6.58
CA ALA A 343 -12.82 20.92 5.30
C ALA A 343 -13.32 20.07 4.13
N ALA A 344 -12.93 18.78 4.07
CA ALA A 344 -13.40 17.85 3.05
C ALA A 344 -14.94 17.68 3.09
N LEU A 345 -15.52 17.57 4.29
CA LEU A 345 -16.97 17.46 4.46
C LEU A 345 -17.70 18.70 3.95
N VAL A 346 -17.25 19.90 4.31
CA VAL A 346 -17.85 21.17 3.86
C VAL A 346 -17.78 21.30 2.34
N GLN A 347 -16.61 21.02 1.74
CA GLN A 347 -16.43 21.08 0.29
C GLN A 347 -17.31 20.05 -0.45
N THR A 348 -17.34 18.81 0.04
CA THR A 348 -18.12 17.73 -0.58
C THR A 348 -19.61 17.99 -0.46
N MET A 349 -20.11 18.35 0.72
CA MET A 349 -21.54 18.62 0.92
C MET A 349 -22.00 19.83 0.10
N SER A 350 -21.29 20.95 0.15
CA SER A 350 -21.63 22.14 -0.64
C SER A 350 -21.60 21.89 -2.15
N SER A 351 -20.57 21.20 -2.66
CA SER A 351 -20.46 20.87 -4.08
C SER A 351 -21.52 19.88 -4.54
N THR A 352 -21.88 18.89 -3.70
CA THR A 352 -22.90 17.89 -4.05
C THR A 352 -24.29 18.51 -4.01
N ILE A 353 -24.60 19.37 -3.03
CA ILE A 353 -25.85 20.15 -3.00
C ILE A 353 -25.97 21.00 -4.26
N ASN A 354 -24.93 21.77 -4.61
CA ASN A 354 -24.94 22.62 -5.81
C ASN A 354 -25.13 21.79 -7.09
N PHE A 355 -24.46 20.65 -7.20
CA PHE A 355 -24.62 19.76 -8.34
C PHE A 355 -26.05 19.23 -8.45
N VAL A 356 -26.62 18.75 -7.35
CA VAL A 356 -27.98 18.19 -7.33
C VAL A 356 -29.04 19.27 -7.64
N VAL A 357 -28.87 20.49 -7.13
CA VAL A 357 -29.77 21.64 -7.43
C VAL A 357 -29.72 22.02 -8.91
N LEU A 358 -28.57 21.89 -9.57
CA LEU A 358 -28.41 22.21 -10.99
C LEU A 358 -28.84 21.06 -11.93
N ALA A 359 -28.74 19.81 -11.49
CA ALA A 359 -28.86 18.64 -12.35
C ALA A 359 -30.29 18.12 -12.56
N ASP A 360 -31.26 18.40 -11.67
CA ASP A 360 -32.54 17.67 -11.71
C ASP A 360 -33.81 18.53 -11.52
N GLY A 361 -34.86 18.17 -12.27
CA GLY A 361 -36.22 18.70 -12.19
C GLY A 361 -37.18 17.87 -11.32
N SER A 362 -36.72 16.72 -10.79
CA SER A 362 -37.45 15.91 -9.81
C SER A 362 -37.30 16.47 -8.40
N LEU A 363 -38.32 17.18 -7.90
CA LEU A 363 -38.25 17.97 -6.67
C LEU A 363 -38.11 17.15 -5.38
N SER A 364 -38.81 16.01 -5.22
CA SER A 364 -39.02 15.44 -3.88
C SER A 364 -37.82 14.69 -3.28
N ARG A 365 -37.08 13.90 -4.08
CA ARG A 365 -35.89 13.18 -3.58
C ARG A 365 -34.71 14.13 -3.39
N THR A 366 -34.63 15.15 -4.24
CA THR A 366 -33.63 16.21 -4.18
C THR A 366 -33.81 17.06 -2.93
N GLU A 367 -35.05 17.40 -2.56
CA GLU A 367 -35.35 18.22 -1.37
C GLU A 367 -34.83 17.57 -0.08
N ALA A 368 -35.18 16.30 0.19
CA ALA A 368 -34.73 15.60 1.39
C ALA A 368 -33.19 15.45 1.46
N PHE A 369 -32.55 15.27 0.29
CA PHE A 369 -31.09 15.20 0.21
C PHE A 369 -30.45 16.56 0.52
N VAL A 370 -30.95 17.64 -0.08
CA VAL A 370 -30.48 19.01 0.16
C VAL A 370 -30.71 19.42 1.61
N GLU A 371 -31.89 19.15 2.17
CA GLU A 371 -32.20 19.41 3.58
C GLU A 371 -31.22 18.69 4.51
N THR A 372 -30.95 17.40 4.27
CA THR A 372 -29.98 16.63 5.06
C THR A 372 -28.57 17.20 4.94
N GLY A 373 -28.16 17.60 3.73
CA GLY A 373 -26.84 18.19 3.48
C GLY A 373 -26.66 19.54 4.17
N LEU A 374 -27.66 20.41 4.08
CA LEU A 374 -27.68 21.70 4.77
C LEU A 374 -27.67 21.53 6.29
N ALA A 375 -28.44 20.57 6.82
CA ALA A 375 -28.43 20.26 8.25
C ALA A 375 -27.06 19.78 8.77
N VAL A 376 -26.26 19.11 7.93
CA VAL A 376 -24.87 18.77 8.28
C VAL A 376 -23.98 20.01 8.27
N LEU A 377 -24.12 20.89 7.27
CA LEU A 377 -23.34 22.14 7.17
C LEU A 377 -23.64 23.11 8.34
N ASP A 378 -24.92 23.31 8.67
CA ASP A 378 -25.35 24.11 9.81
C ASP A 378 -24.78 23.55 11.12
N PHE A 379 -24.75 22.22 11.24
CA PHE A 379 -24.18 21.57 12.41
C PHE A 379 -22.65 21.77 12.51
N VAL A 380 -21.92 21.70 11.40
CA VAL A 380 -20.49 22.06 11.36
C VAL A 380 -20.29 23.52 11.79
N GLN A 381 -21.12 24.45 11.30
CA GLN A 381 -21.05 25.86 11.70
C GLN A 381 -21.22 26.03 13.22
N GLN A 382 -22.21 25.34 13.80
CA GLN A 382 -22.55 25.47 15.22
C GLN A 382 -21.51 24.83 16.14
N VAL A 383 -21.01 23.65 15.78
CA VAL A 383 -20.20 22.82 16.69
C VAL A 383 -18.70 22.96 16.46
N ALA A 384 -18.25 23.09 15.20
CA ALA A 384 -16.83 23.00 14.88
C ALA A 384 -16.12 24.36 14.81
N MET A 385 -16.84 25.47 14.58
CA MET A 385 -16.22 26.78 14.29
C MET A 385 -15.34 27.32 15.42
N VAL A 386 -15.74 27.12 16.68
CA VAL A 386 -14.95 27.54 17.84
C VAL A 386 -13.64 26.78 17.88
N THR A 387 -13.69 25.45 17.91
CA THR A 387 -12.50 24.58 17.91
C THR A 387 -11.60 24.87 16.71
N VAL A 388 -12.14 25.03 15.50
CA VAL A 388 -11.35 25.36 14.29
C VAL A 388 -10.62 26.70 14.46
N THR A 389 -11.28 27.73 14.97
CA THR A 389 -10.66 29.05 15.19
C THR A 389 -9.57 28.99 16.27
N ASP A 390 -9.84 28.25 17.35
CA ASP A 390 -8.90 28.06 18.45
C ASP A 390 -7.64 27.33 17.97
N VAL A 391 -7.77 26.26 17.19
CA VAL A 391 -6.60 25.52 16.69
C VAL A 391 -5.84 26.29 15.60
N MET A 392 -6.52 27.08 14.77
CA MET A 392 -5.84 28.00 13.84
C MET A 392 -5.00 29.04 14.61
N THR A 393 -5.51 29.51 15.76
CA THR A 393 -4.77 30.45 16.61
C THR A 393 -3.60 29.76 17.31
N LEU A 394 -3.78 28.49 17.72
CA LEU A 394 -2.75 27.69 18.40
C LEU A 394 -1.61 27.28 17.47
N TYR A 395 -1.90 27.00 16.19
CA TYR A 395 -0.92 26.56 15.18
C TYR A 395 -0.80 27.57 14.02
N PRO A 396 -0.33 28.80 14.26
CA PRO A 396 -0.27 29.84 13.23
C PRO A 396 0.71 29.53 12.09
N HIS A 397 1.68 28.64 12.33
CA HIS A 397 2.73 28.28 11.36
C HIS A 397 2.46 26.97 10.62
N ASN A 398 1.48 26.16 11.04
CA ASN A 398 1.12 24.95 10.30
C ASN A 398 0.23 25.32 9.11
N THR A 399 0.81 25.30 7.92
CA THR A 399 0.11 25.68 6.67
C THR A 399 -1.10 24.81 6.36
N SER A 400 -1.09 23.52 6.71
CA SER A 400 -2.22 22.62 6.49
C SER A 400 -3.40 22.95 7.41
N VAL A 401 -3.14 23.20 8.70
CA VAL A 401 -4.18 23.64 9.66
C VAL A 401 -4.76 24.98 9.22
N GLN A 402 -3.92 25.93 8.82
CA GLN A 402 -4.39 27.22 8.34
C GLN A 402 -5.21 27.11 7.05
N GLN A 403 -4.76 26.30 6.09
CA GLN A 403 -5.45 26.11 4.81
C GLN A 403 -6.82 25.44 4.99
N ASP A 404 -6.86 24.31 5.70
CA ASP A 404 -8.09 23.57 5.94
C ASP A 404 -9.05 24.38 6.83
N GLY A 405 -8.53 25.04 7.88
CA GLY A 405 -9.30 25.94 8.73
C GLY A 405 -9.88 27.13 7.96
N THR A 406 -9.08 27.80 7.12
CA THR A 406 -9.55 28.92 6.27
C THR A 406 -10.62 28.46 5.29
N CYS A 407 -10.49 27.25 4.73
CA CYS A 407 -11.53 26.69 3.86
C CYS A 407 -12.89 26.59 4.58
N ILE A 408 -12.89 26.16 5.85
CA ILE A 408 -14.09 26.05 6.66
C ILE A 408 -14.62 27.44 7.00
N THR A 409 -13.78 28.33 7.52
CA THR A 409 -14.22 29.66 7.99
C THR A 409 -14.72 30.55 6.85
N THR A 410 -14.08 30.49 5.68
CA THR A 410 -14.48 31.27 4.50
C THR A 410 -15.85 30.85 4.00
N TYR A 411 -16.19 29.55 4.08
CA TYR A 411 -17.51 29.06 3.66
C TYR A 411 -18.65 29.67 4.48
N PHE A 412 -18.46 29.83 5.80
CA PHE A 412 -19.48 30.35 6.72
C PHE A 412 -19.42 31.86 6.96
N THR A 413 -18.43 32.56 6.40
CA THR A 413 -18.33 34.02 6.53
C THR A 413 -19.20 34.67 5.45
N PRO A 414 -20.20 35.49 5.80
CA PRO A 414 -21.04 36.16 4.80
C PRO A 414 -20.19 37.07 3.91
N VAL A 415 -20.42 36.99 2.60
CA VAL A 415 -19.85 37.95 1.64
C VAL A 415 -20.55 39.28 1.86
N THR A 416 -19.84 40.21 2.53
CA THR A 416 -20.31 41.57 2.84
C THR A 416 -20.37 42.46 1.62
#